data_AF-A0A956EG35-F1
#
_entry.id   AF-A0A956EG35-F1
#
_cell.length_a   1.000
_cell.length_b   1.000
_cell.length_c   1.000
_cell.angle_alpha   90.00
_cell.angle_beta   90.00
_cell.angle_gamma   90.00
#
_symmetry.space_group_name_H-M   'P 1'
#
loop_
_entity.id
_entity.type
_entity.pdbx_description
1 polymer ?
#
loop_
_entity_poly.entity_id
_entity_poly.type
_entity_poly.pdbx_seq_one_letter_code
_entity_poly.pdbx_strand_id
1 'polypeptide(L)'
;MDLVSDRAALDAHFSRMQPPPAENHLALLEKVWNVALADGDTSLVEIRVFDLVGERLGIHKAQLAVLRKGWTYEAMERSEIIAGFVANLLHRGGPPTDEDRAEYEALLARLPLSAARRERVSAAIDTPPVLEVVATPLRRLSRERQMDVLRTICHEILRLRRRGDARALMVELVEAGGIPGSVVGDLRGLA
;
A
#
# COMPACT_ATOMS: atom_id res chain seq x y z
N MET A 1 4.74 32.64 -1.50
CA MET A 1 5.73 31.68 -2.03
C MET A 1 5.58 30.43 -1.19
N ASP A 2 5.19 29.32 -1.81
CA ASP A 2 4.80 28.10 -1.13
C ASP A 2 6.03 27.43 -0.49
N LEU A 3 5.99 27.16 0.81
CA LEU A 3 7.13 26.64 1.59
C LEU A 3 7.71 25.35 0.98
N VAL A 4 6.87 24.58 0.29
CA VAL A 4 7.22 23.31 -0.36
C VAL A 4 8.08 23.51 -1.61
N SER A 5 8.03 24.68 -2.25
CA SER A 5 8.76 24.99 -3.49
C SER A 5 10.16 25.57 -3.24
N ASP A 6 10.46 26.01 -2.01
CA ASP A 6 11.74 26.62 -1.62
C ASP A 6 12.50 25.67 -0.70
N ARG A 7 13.53 25.03 -1.25
CA ARG A 7 14.37 24.07 -0.52
C ARG A 7 15.03 24.69 0.71
N ALA A 8 15.53 25.92 0.59
CA ALA A 8 16.23 26.58 1.69
C ALA A 8 15.25 26.96 2.81
N ALA A 9 14.07 27.46 2.45
CA ALA A 9 13.02 27.73 3.42
C ALA A 9 12.52 26.45 4.13
N LEU A 10 12.41 25.34 3.39
CA LEU A 10 12.03 24.04 3.95
C LEU A 10 13.08 23.50 4.92
N ASP A 11 14.36 23.55 4.57
CA ASP A 11 15.46 23.11 5.44
C ASP A 11 15.55 23.98 6.71
N ALA A 12 15.33 25.29 6.59
CA ALA A 12 15.26 26.23 7.72
C ALA A 12 14.02 26.00 8.60
N HIS A 13 12.88 25.66 8.00
CA HIS A 13 11.68 25.31 8.76
C HIS A 13 11.89 23.99 9.51
N PHE A 14 12.35 22.96 8.80
CA PHE A 14 12.66 21.66 9.38
C PHE A 14 13.57 21.85 10.58
N SER A 15 14.71 22.53 10.45
CA SER A 15 15.69 22.74 11.53
C SER A 15 15.09 23.38 12.81
N ARG A 16 13.99 24.13 12.70
CA ARG A 16 13.31 24.78 13.84
C ARG A 16 12.24 23.93 14.50
N MET A 17 11.79 22.85 13.86
CA MET A 17 10.76 21.97 14.43
C MET A 17 11.28 21.25 15.68
N GLN A 18 10.44 21.10 16.71
CA GLN A 18 10.77 20.17 17.79
C GLN A 18 10.56 18.73 17.31
N PRO A 19 11.46 17.79 17.64
CA PRO A 19 11.21 16.39 17.36
C PRO A 19 9.94 15.93 18.10
N PRO A 20 9.12 15.07 17.50
CA PRO A 20 7.97 14.51 18.18
C PRO A 20 8.40 13.63 19.37
N PRO A 21 7.47 13.28 20.28
CA PRO A 21 7.71 12.31 21.34
C PRO A 21 8.26 10.97 20.81
N ALA A 22 9.13 10.32 21.59
CA ALA A 22 9.88 9.11 21.19
C ALA A 22 8.97 7.96 20.75
N GLU A 23 7.82 7.80 21.41
CA GLU A 23 6.81 6.81 21.09
C GLU A 23 6.25 6.94 19.65
N ASN A 24 6.38 8.13 19.04
CA ASN A 24 5.87 8.41 17.70
C ASN A 24 6.94 8.29 16.60
N HIS A 25 8.21 8.06 16.95
CA HIS A 25 9.32 8.12 15.99
C HIS A 25 9.20 7.09 14.88
N LEU A 26 8.93 5.82 15.22
CA LEU A 26 8.80 4.75 14.23
C LEU A 26 7.59 4.97 13.33
N ALA A 27 6.44 5.34 13.89
CA ALA A 27 5.23 5.61 13.12
C ALA A 27 5.41 6.80 12.17
N LEU A 28 6.15 7.84 12.59
CA LEU A 28 6.49 8.97 11.72
C LEU A 28 7.42 8.52 10.59
N LEU A 29 8.51 7.81 10.90
CA LEU A 29 9.45 7.33 9.89
C LEU A 29 8.77 6.41 8.87
N GLU A 30 7.90 5.52 9.32
CA GLU A 30 7.15 4.65 8.41
C GLU A 30 6.29 5.46 7.44
N LYS A 31 5.61 6.51 7.91
CA LYS A 31 4.84 7.42 7.05
C LYS A 31 5.75 8.13 6.05
N VAL A 32 6.89 8.64 6.49
CA VAL A 32 7.88 9.28 5.60
C VAL A 32 8.34 8.30 4.52
N TRP A 33 8.62 7.05 4.88
CA TRP A 33 9.07 6.03 3.95
C TRP A 33 7.97 5.62 2.96
N ASN A 34 6.73 5.48 3.43
CA ASN A 34 5.59 5.18 2.55
C ASN A 34 5.34 6.28 1.50
N VAL A 35 5.62 7.55 1.82
CA VAL A 35 5.57 8.64 0.84
C VAL A 35 6.70 8.52 -0.17
N ALA A 36 7.91 8.17 0.28
CA ALA A 36 9.05 7.96 -0.61
C ALA A 36 8.87 6.76 -1.55
N LEU A 37 8.06 5.76 -1.18
CA LEU A 37 7.77 4.59 -2.00
C LEU A 37 6.63 4.79 -3.01
N ALA A 38 6.07 5.99 -3.14
CA ALA A 38 4.84 6.21 -3.89
C ALA A 38 4.90 5.73 -5.36
N ASP A 39 6.06 5.85 -6.02
CA ASP A 39 6.27 5.38 -7.40
C ASP A 39 6.79 3.93 -7.49
N GLY A 40 7.09 3.32 -6.34
CA GLY A 40 7.52 1.94 -6.18
C GLY A 40 9.03 1.71 -6.18
N ASP A 41 9.82 2.76 -6.43
CA ASP A 41 11.27 2.76 -6.29
C ASP A 41 11.69 3.83 -5.29
N THR A 42 12.98 3.87 -4.91
CA THR A 42 13.48 4.97 -4.08
C THR A 42 14.76 5.54 -4.67
N SER A 43 14.79 6.86 -4.76
CA SER A 43 15.96 7.62 -5.19
C SER A 43 16.97 7.79 -4.05
N LEU A 44 18.23 8.07 -4.41
CA LEU A 44 19.26 8.46 -3.44
C LEU A 44 18.90 9.75 -2.69
N VAL A 45 18.03 10.59 -3.24
CA VAL A 45 17.56 11.81 -2.56
C VAL A 45 16.59 11.44 -1.44
N GLU A 46 15.62 10.57 -1.70
CA GLU A 46 14.64 10.14 -0.69
C GLU A 46 15.28 9.35 0.43
N ILE A 47 16.24 8.47 0.12
CA ILE A 47 17.00 7.75 1.14
C ILE A 47 17.76 8.73 2.04
N ARG A 48 18.40 9.76 1.46
CA ARG A 48 19.12 10.78 2.25
C ARG A 48 18.18 11.62 3.12
N VAL A 49 17.00 11.98 2.62
CA VAL A 49 16.01 12.71 3.41
C VAL A 49 15.48 11.85 4.55
N PHE A 50 15.21 10.56 4.29
CA PHE A 50 14.80 9.62 5.33
C PHE A 50 15.88 9.44 6.39
N ASP A 51 17.14 9.26 5.99
CA ASP A 51 18.29 9.15 6.91
C ASP A 51 18.42 10.42 7.77
N LEU A 52 18.31 11.61 7.17
CA LEU A 52 18.34 12.89 7.88
C LEU A 52 17.22 13.01 8.94
N VAL A 53 16.01 12.58 8.60
CA VAL A 53 14.90 12.56 9.58
C VAL A 53 15.19 11.57 10.70
N GLY A 54 15.65 10.36 10.37
CA GLY A 54 15.96 9.33 11.37
C GLY A 54 17.10 9.70 12.31
N GLU A 55 18.18 10.29 11.80
CA GLU A 55 19.30 10.78 12.60
C GLU A 55 18.86 11.84 13.61
N ARG A 56 17.98 12.77 13.19
CA ARG A 56 17.41 13.78 14.08
C ARG A 56 16.54 13.19 15.19
N LEU A 57 15.86 12.09 14.92
CA LEU A 57 15.08 11.34 15.90
C LEU A 57 15.97 10.47 16.81
N GLY A 58 17.30 10.45 16.59
CA GLY A 58 18.25 9.68 17.38
C GLY A 58 18.33 8.19 16.97
N ILE A 59 17.85 7.83 15.79
CA ILE A 59 17.84 6.44 15.30
C ILE A 59 19.11 6.17 14.49
N HIS A 60 19.78 5.07 14.82
CA HIS A 60 21.04 4.72 14.19
C HIS A 60 20.87 4.32 12.71
N LYS A 61 21.81 4.72 11.85
CA LYS A 61 21.76 4.48 10.39
C LYS A 61 21.58 3.00 10.01
N ALA A 62 22.23 2.09 10.73
CA ALA A 62 22.07 0.65 10.49
C ALA A 62 20.62 0.17 10.76
N GLN A 63 19.97 0.73 11.79
CA GLN A 63 18.57 0.43 12.09
C GLN A 63 17.65 1.02 11.02
N LEU A 64 17.92 2.26 10.56
CA LEU A 64 17.19 2.88 9.46
C LEU A 64 17.23 2.02 8.18
N ALA A 65 18.38 1.45 7.84
CA ALA A 65 18.52 0.56 6.69
C ALA A 65 17.67 -0.72 6.82
N VAL A 66 17.62 -1.32 8.02
CA VAL A 66 16.77 -2.49 8.29
C VAL A 66 15.29 -2.14 8.19
N LEU A 67 14.87 -1.01 8.78
CA LEU A 67 13.48 -0.54 8.74
C LEU A 67 13.03 -0.30 7.28
N ARG A 68 13.83 0.41 6.48
CA ARG A 68 13.52 0.62 5.06
C ARG A 68 13.29 -0.68 4.31
N LYS A 69 14.20 -1.64 4.46
CA LYS A 69 14.10 -2.94 3.79
C LYS A 69 12.82 -3.68 4.18
N GLY A 70 12.48 -3.69 5.48
CA GLY A 70 11.25 -4.29 5.99
C GLY A 70 10.01 -3.61 5.42
N TRP A 71 9.90 -2.29 5.55
CA TRP A 71 8.73 -1.54 5.08
C TRP A 71 8.57 -1.56 3.56
N THR A 72 9.65 -1.57 2.78
CA THR A 72 9.58 -1.78 1.32
C THR A 72 9.01 -3.14 0.99
N TYR A 73 9.46 -4.20 1.68
CA TYR A 73 8.92 -5.55 1.47
C TYR A 73 7.42 -5.61 1.81
N GLU A 74 7.02 -5.06 2.96
CA GLU A 74 5.62 -5.00 3.41
C GLU A 74 4.73 -4.21 2.44
N ALA A 75 5.22 -3.07 1.94
CA ALA A 75 4.49 -2.24 0.97
C ALA A 75 4.27 -2.97 -0.35
N MET A 76 5.27 -3.71 -0.83
CA MET A 76 5.16 -4.54 -2.04
C MET A 76 4.19 -5.71 -1.84
N GLU A 77 4.27 -6.43 -0.71
CA GLU A 77 3.36 -7.55 -0.41
C GLU A 77 1.90 -7.07 -0.31
N ARG A 78 1.65 -5.94 0.37
CA ARG A 78 0.32 -5.30 0.40
C ARG A 78 -0.18 -4.97 -1.00
N SER A 79 0.67 -4.40 -1.84
CA SER A 79 0.32 -4.01 -3.20
C SER A 79 -0.08 -5.21 -4.05
N GLU A 80 0.64 -6.33 -3.92
CA GLU A 80 0.32 -7.59 -4.61
C GLU A 80 -1.03 -8.16 -4.14
N ILE A 81 -1.36 -8.08 -2.84
CA ILE A 81 -2.68 -8.46 -2.32
C ILE A 81 -3.79 -7.63 -2.96
N ILE A 82 -3.63 -6.30 -2.97
CA ILE A 82 -4.62 -5.37 -3.55
C ILE A 82 -4.81 -5.64 -5.04
N ALA A 83 -3.71 -5.76 -5.78
CA ALA A 83 -3.74 -6.03 -7.22
C ALA A 83 -4.38 -7.39 -7.54
N GLY A 84 -4.07 -8.44 -6.76
CA GLY A 84 -4.67 -9.76 -6.93
C GLY A 84 -6.16 -9.79 -6.61
N PHE A 85 -6.59 -9.07 -5.58
CA PHE A 85 -8.02 -8.94 -5.25
C PHE A 85 -8.78 -8.22 -6.36
N VAL A 86 -8.27 -7.07 -6.83
CA VAL A 86 -8.96 -6.28 -7.86
C VAL A 86 -9.03 -7.06 -9.17
N ALA A 87 -7.98 -7.78 -9.55
CA ALA A 87 -8.02 -8.68 -10.71
C ALA A 87 -9.14 -9.73 -10.60
N ASN A 88 -9.29 -10.36 -9.43
CA ASN A 88 -10.39 -11.29 -9.16
C ASN A 88 -11.76 -10.61 -9.26
N LEU A 89 -11.90 -9.40 -8.73
CA LEU A 89 -13.15 -8.64 -8.78
C LEU A 89 -13.55 -8.29 -10.21
N LEU A 90 -12.60 -7.86 -11.04
CA LEU A 90 -12.86 -7.55 -12.44
C LEU A 90 -13.18 -8.82 -13.27
N HIS A 91 -12.88 -10.02 -12.78
CA HIS A 91 -13.37 -11.24 -13.43
C HIS A 91 -14.77 -11.68 -12.97
N ARG A 92 -15.34 -11.04 -11.93
CA ARG A 92 -16.70 -11.35 -11.50
C ARG A 92 -17.68 -10.81 -12.53
N GLY A 93 -18.51 -11.71 -13.06
CA GLY A 93 -19.48 -11.40 -14.11
C GLY A 93 -18.96 -11.54 -15.55
N GLY A 94 -17.75 -12.08 -15.75
CA GLY A 94 -17.20 -12.41 -17.07
C GLY A 94 -15.81 -11.84 -17.31
N PRO A 95 -15.25 -12.03 -18.52
CA PRO A 95 -13.94 -11.49 -18.88
C PRO A 95 -13.86 -9.96 -18.71
N PRO A 96 -12.68 -9.41 -18.38
CA PRO A 96 -12.49 -7.97 -18.27
C PRO A 96 -12.53 -7.29 -19.65
N THR A 97 -13.19 -6.13 -19.69
CA THR A 97 -13.25 -5.21 -20.83
C THR A 97 -11.97 -4.38 -20.94
N ASP A 98 -11.84 -3.61 -22.02
CA ASP A 98 -10.71 -2.69 -22.19
C ASP A 98 -10.74 -1.57 -21.14
N GLU A 99 -11.92 -1.12 -20.72
CA GLU A 99 -12.07 -0.16 -19.62
C GLU A 99 -11.59 -0.74 -18.29
N ASP A 100 -11.90 -2.01 -18.00
CA ASP A 100 -11.43 -2.67 -16.78
C ASP A 100 -9.90 -2.80 -16.75
N ARG A 101 -9.30 -3.08 -17.91
CA ARG A 101 -7.84 -3.13 -18.06
C ARG A 101 -7.22 -1.76 -17.81
N ALA A 102 -7.82 -0.69 -18.33
CA ALA A 102 -7.36 0.67 -18.07
C ALA A 102 -7.51 1.06 -16.58
N GLU A 103 -8.61 0.68 -15.92
CA GLU A 103 -8.80 0.88 -14.47
C GLU A 103 -7.75 0.11 -13.65
N TYR A 104 -7.43 -1.11 -14.06
CA TYR A 104 -6.41 -1.94 -13.43
C TYR A 104 -5.01 -1.36 -13.58
N GLU A 105 -4.61 -0.93 -14.78
CA GLU A 105 -3.34 -0.26 -15.01
C GLU A 105 -3.22 1.04 -14.19
N ALA A 106 -4.30 1.83 -14.13
CA ALA A 106 -4.35 3.02 -13.30
C ALA A 106 -4.17 2.69 -11.80
N LEU A 107 -4.73 1.58 -11.32
CA LEU A 107 -4.48 1.07 -9.97
C LEU A 107 -3.00 0.74 -9.77
N LEU A 108 -2.41 -0.05 -10.67
CA LEU A 108 -1.00 -0.47 -10.56
C LEU A 108 -0.02 0.72 -10.55
N ALA A 109 -0.37 1.80 -11.24
CA ALA A 109 0.41 3.04 -11.24
C ALA A 109 0.40 3.77 -9.88
N ARG A 110 -0.58 3.52 -9.02
CA ARG A 110 -0.69 4.13 -7.66
C ARG A 110 -0.11 3.24 -6.56
N LEU A 111 0.21 1.99 -6.87
CA LEU A 111 0.73 1.04 -5.90
C LEU A 111 2.26 1.14 -5.81
N PRO A 112 2.84 1.06 -4.61
CA PRO A 112 4.29 1.04 -4.40
C PRO A 112 4.90 -0.30 -4.86
N LEU A 113 4.99 -0.48 -6.18
CA LEU A 113 5.52 -1.65 -6.87
C LEU A 113 6.72 -1.26 -7.72
N SER A 114 7.83 -1.98 -7.61
CA SER A 114 8.93 -1.81 -8.56
C SER A 114 8.49 -2.18 -9.98
N ALA A 115 9.16 -1.65 -11.00
CA ALA A 115 8.82 -1.92 -12.40
C ALA A 115 8.68 -3.42 -12.72
N ALA A 116 9.62 -4.24 -12.24
CA ALA A 116 9.61 -5.69 -12.44
C ALA A 116 8.46 -6.41 -11.72
N ARG A 117 8.00 -5.89 -10.56
CA ARG A 117 6.82 -6.44 -9.88
C ARG A 117 5.54 -5.99 -10.58
N ARG A 118 5.48 -4.72 -11.01
CA ARG A 118 4.34 -4.14 -11.75
C ARG A 118 4.05 -4.93 -13.02
N GLU A 119 5.09 -5.24 -13.80
CA GLU A 119 4.99 -6.09 -15.00
C GLU A 119 4.48 -7.51 -14.67
N ARG A 120 4.89 -8.08 -13.54
CA ARG A 120 4.42 -9.41 -13.13
C ARG A 120 2.93 -9.40 -12.75
N VAL A 121 2.49 -8.38 -12.02
CA VAL A 121 1.10 -8.29 -11.56
C VAL A 121 0.16 -7.77 -12.63
N SER A 122 0.64 -7.06 -13.66
CA SER A 122 -0.23 -6.63 -14.78
C SER A 122 -0.89 -7.80 -15.47
N ALA A 123 -0.18 -8.93 -15.62
CA ALA A 123 -0.73 -10.18 -16.18
C ALA A 123 -1.91 -10.75 -15.39
N ALA A 124 -2.11 -10.36 -14.13
CA ALA A 124 -3.24 -10.84 -13.33
C ALA A 124 -4.59 -10.39 -13.87
N ILE A 125 -4.64 -9.30 -14.67
CA ILE A 125 -5.88 -8.90 -15.34
C ILE A 125 -6.32 -9.87 -16.44
N ASP A 126 -5.42 -10.71 -16.95
CA ASP A 126 -5.77 -11.74 -17.93
C ASP A 126 -5.98 -13.10 -17.28
N THR A 127 -5.25 -13.37 -16.21
CA THR A 127 -5.33 -14.62 -15.48
C THR A 127 -5.25 -14.32 -13.98
N PRO A 128 -6.40 -14.12 -13.33
CA PRO A 128 -6.41 -13.71 -11.93
C PRO A 128 -5.85 -14.84 -11.06
N PRO A 129 -5.06 -14.51 -10.02
CA PRO A 129 -4.59 -15.53 -9.10
C PRO A 129 -5.78 -16.15 -8.37
N VAL A 130 -5.67 -17.44 -8.02
CA VAL A 130 -6.67 -18.04 -7.11
C VAL A 130 -6.69 -17.28 -5.78
N LEU A 131 -7.88 -17.10 -5.21
CA LEU A 131 -8.06 -16.23 -4.05
C LEU A 131 -7.23 -16.68 -2.84
N GLU A 132 -6.98 -17.98 -2.66
CA GLU A 132 -6.12 -18.52 -1.60
C GLU A 132 -4.67 -18.00 -1.70
N VAL A 133 -4.16 -17.77 -2.92
CA VAL A 133 -2.82 -17.18 -3.14
C VAL A 133 -2.79 -15.73 -2.70
N VAL A 134 -3.90 -15.00 -2.85
CA VAL A 134 -4.06 -13.61 -2.37
C VAL A 134 -4.24 -13.58 -0.84
N ALA A 135 -4.97 -14.54 -0.28
CA ALA A 135 -5.29 -14.61 1.14
C ALA A 135 -4.10 -15.08 2.01
N THR A 136 -3.23 -15.93 1.46
CA THR A 136 -2.05 -16.46 2.17
C THR A 136 -1.15 -15.37 2.75
N PRO A 137 -0.68 -14.36 1.99
CA PRO A 137 0.11 -13.26 2.54
C PRO A 137 -0.71 -12.40 3.51
N LEU A 138 -2.00 -12.14 3.23
CA LEU A 138 -2.89 -11.41 4.16
C LEU A 138 -2.95 -12.09 5.55
N ARG A 139 -3.01 -13.43 5.60
CA ARG A 139 -3.04 -14.21 6.83
C ARG A 139 -1.76 -14.06 7.68
N ARG A 140 -0.61 -13.77 7.05
CA ARG A 140 0.68 -13.62 7.74
C ARG A 140 0.86 -12.24 8.37
N LEU A 141 0.07 -11.25 7.96
CA LEU A 141 0.13 -9.90 8.50
C LEU A 141 -0.46 -9.84 9.91
N SER A 142 0.03 -8.89 10.71
CA SER A 142 -0.60 -8.58 12.00
C SER A 142 -2.05 -8.10 11.80
N ARG A 143 -2.87 -8.20 12.85
CA ARG A 143 -4.29 -7.83 12.77
C ARG A 143 -4.51 -6.39 12.31
N GLU A 144 -3.70 -5.46 12.80
CA GLU A 144 -3.74 -4.05 12.39
C GLU A 144 -3.47 -3.90 10.91
N ARG A 145 -2.40 -4.53 10.41
CA ARG A 145 -2.00 -4.50 8.99
C ARG A 145 -3.04 -5.15 8.09
N GLN A 146 -3.63 -6.26 8.50
CA GLN A 146 -4.76 -6.86 7.79
C GLN A 146 -5.89 -5.85 7.58
N MET A 147 -6.29 -5.14 8.64
CA MET A 147 -7.35 -4.13 8.54
C MET A 147 -6.98 -2.98 7.62
N ASP A 148 -5.73 -2.54 7.61
CA ASP A 148 -5.27 -1.48 6.71
C ASP A 148 -5.28 -1.91 5.24
N VAL A 149 -4.88 -3.16 4.94
CA VAL A 149 -5.01 -3.73 3.59
C VAL A 149 -6.48 -3.77 3.17
N LEU A 150 -7.36 -4.30 4.01
CA LEU A 150 -8.80 -4.41 3.71
C LEU A 150 -9.46 -3.04 3.48
N ARG A 151 -9.12 -2.03 4.28
CA ARG A 151 -9.58 -0.65 4.07
C ARG A 151 -9.08 -0.08 2.75
N THR A 152 -7.82 -0.34 2.41
CA THR A 152 -7.25 0.10 1.13
C THR A 152 -7.99 -0.54 -0.04
N ILE A 153 -8.27 -1.86 0.04
CA ILE A 153 -9.07 -2.56 -0.96
C ILE A 153 -10.46 -1.91 -1.08
N CYS A 154 -11.14 -1.58 0.03
CA CYS A 154 -12.43 -0.89 -0.01
C CYS A 154 -12.35 0.45 -0.77
N HIS A 155 -11.30 1.24 -0.53
CA HIS A 155 -11.10 2.49 -1.26
C HIS A 155 -10.87 2.28 -2.76
N GLU A 156 -10.12 1.24 -3.15
CA GLU A 156 -9.93 0.94 -4.57
C GLU A 156 -11.21 0.43 -5.23
N ILE A 157 -12.01 -0.40 -4.55
CA ILE A 157 -13.33 -0.85 -5.03
C ILE A 157 -14.23 0.34 -5.38
N LEU A 158 -14.22 1.40 -4.55
CA LEU A 158 -15.03 2.59 -4.78
C LEU A 158 -14.64 3.37 -6.04
N ARG A 159 -13.40 3.17 -6.54
CA ARG A 159 -12.91 3.79 -7.78
C ARG A 159 -13.26 2.97 -9.03
N LEU A 160 -13.59 1.69 -8.86
CA LEU A 160 -13.93 0.80 -9.97
C LEU A 160 -15.37 1.04 -10.43
N ARG A 161 -15.59 0.94 -11.74
CA ARG A 161 -16.95 0.97 -12.29
C ARG A 161 -17.70 -0.32 -12.02
N ARG A 162 -17.05 -1.47 -12.19
CA ARG A 162 -17.66 -2.79 -11.96
C ARG A 162 -17.35 -3.28 -10.54
N ARG A 163 -18.37 -3.28 -9.68
CA ARG A 163 -18.27 -3.63 -8.26
C ARG A 163 -19.36 -4.56 -7.73
N GLY A 164 -20.20 -5.12 -8.62
CA GLY A 164 -21.43 -5.85 -8.28
C GLY A 164 -21.29 -6.96 -7.24
N ASP A 165 -20.11 -7.60 -7.18
CA ASP A 165 -19.83 -8.72 -6.26
C ASP A 165 -18.70 -8.42 -5.25
N ALA A 166 -18.32 -7.15 -5.10
CA ALA A 166 -17.15 -6.77 -4.30
C ALA A 166 -17.27 -7.20 -2.83
N ARG A 167 -18.48 -7.10 -2.27
CA ARG A 167 -18.75 -7.53 -0.89
C ARG A 167 -18.61 -9.04 -0.71
N ALA A 168 -19.15 -9.84 -1.63
CA ALA A 168 -19.06 -11.29 -1.56
C ALA A 168 -17.60 -11.76 -1.67
N LEU A 169 -16.86 -11.23 -2.65
CA LEU A 169 -15.43 -11.51 -2.81
C LEU A 169 -14.61 -11.07 -1.60
N MET A 170 -14.96 -9.94 -0.96
CA MET A 170 -14.31 -9.50 0.27
C MET A 170 -14.53 -10.49 1.42
N VAL A 171 -15.75 -11.02 1.56
CA VAL A 171 -16.04 -12.08 2.56
C VAL A 171 -15.18 -13.32 2.28
N GLU A 172 -15.14 -13.78 1.02
CA GLU A 172 -14.30 -14.92 0.63
C GLU A 172 -12.81 -14.67 0.95
N LEU A 173 -12.30 -13.46 0.68
CA LEU A 173 -10.91 -13.08 0.98
C LEU A 173 -10.61 -13.13 2.48
N VAL A 174 -11.46 -12.54 3.31
CA VAL A 174 -11.22 -12.48 4.75
C VAL A 174 -11.31 -13.86 5.39
N GLU A 175 -12.27 -14.69 4.96
CA GLU A 175 -12.42 -16.06 5.46
C GLU A 175 -11.20 -16.92 5.09
N ALA A 176 -10.73 -16.86 3.84
CA ALA A 176 -9.49 -17.52 3.42
C ALA A 176 -8.26 -16.98 4.18
N GLY A 177 -8.29 -15.70 4.54
CA GLY A 177 -7.27 -15.03 5.36
C GLY A 177 -7.31 -15.40 6.85
N GLY A 178 -8.26 -16.21 7.30
CA GLY A 178 -8.45 -16.56 8.72
C GLY A 178 -9.06 -15.42 9.55
N ILE A 179 -9.73 -14.48 8.90
CA ILE A 179 -10.38 -13.32 9.51
C ILE A 179 -11.90 -13.55 9.54
N PRO A 180 -12.60 -13.26 10.65
CA PRO A 180 -14.05 -13.41 10.69
C PRO A 180 -14.75 -12.56 9.62
N GLY A 181 -15.66 -13.17 8.84
CA GLY A 181 -16.43 -12.49 7.80
C GLY A 181 -17.26 -11.30 8.29
N SER A 182 -17.62 -11.27 9.57
CA SER A 182 -18.33 -10.15 10.21
C SER A 182 -17.60 -8.81 10.07
N VAL A 183 -16.26 -8.85 9.96
CA VAL A 183 -15.39 -7.67 9.82
C VAL A 183 -15.73 -6.88 8.55
N VAL A 184 -16.22 -7.53 7.50
CA VAL A 184 -16.63 -6.85 6.26
C VAL A 184 -17.80 -5.89 6.51
N GLY A 185 -18.67 -6.19 7.48
CA GLY A 185 -19.75 -5.28 7.87
C GLY A 185 -19.28 -3.97 8.50
N ASP A 186 -18.09 -3.99 9.12
CA ASP A 186 -17.49 -2.82 9.76
C ASP A 186 -16.68 -1.95 8.78
N LEU A 187 -16.39 -2.47 7.57
CA LEU A 187 -15.65 -1.76 6.53
C LEU A 187 -16.57 -0.79 5.78
N ARG A 188 -16.32 0.51 5.95
CA ARG A 188 -17.01 1.57 5.21
C ARG A 188 -16.75 1.44 3.71
N GLY A 189 -17.79 1.57 2.88
CA GLY A 189 -17.69 1.60 1.41
C GLY A 189 -18.19 0.35 0.70
N LEU A 190 -18.64 -0.68 1.43
CA LEU A 190 -19.23 -1.91 0.88
C LEU A 190 -20.70 -2.13 1.28
N ALA A 191 -21.37 -1.07 1.72
CA ALA A 191 -22.80 -1.03 2.05
C ALA A 191 -23.67 -0.77 0.82
#